data_AF-A0A6G1LAB8-F1
#
_entry.id   AF-A0A6G1LAB8-F1
#
_cell.length_a   1.000
_cell.length_b   1.000
_cell.length_c   1.000
_cell.angle_alpha   90.00
_cell.angle_beta   90.00
_cell.angle_gamma   90.00
#
_symmetry.space_group_name_H-M   'P 1'
#
loop_
_entity.id
_entity.type
_entity.pdbx_description
1 polymer ?
#
loop_
_entity_poly.entity_id
_entity_poly.type
_entity_poly.pdbx_seq_one_letter_code
_entity_poly.pdbx_strand_id
1 'polypeptide(L)' 'QEKRFTVYKNIITAHFQFFRAACNGGFKEAKEKVVRLPEVEPATFECFLQWIYTGHI' A
#
# COMPACT_ATOMS: atom_id res chain seq x y z
N GLN A 1 -9.03 10.27 -9.43
CA GLN A 1 -9.29 11.04 -8.19
C GLN A 1 -8.29 10.55 -7.14
N GLU A 2 -7.64 11.41 -6.36
CA GLU A 2 -6.70 10.95 -5.32
C GLU A 2 -7.44 10.57 -4.03
N LYS A 3 -7.12 9.40 -3.46
CA LYS A 3 -7.66 8.95 -2.17
C LYS A 3 -6.51 8.48 -1.29
N ARG A 4 -6.54 8.91 -0.02
CA ARG A 4 -5.52 8.53 0.97
C ARG A 4 -6.00 7.33 1.77
N PHE A 5 -5.14 6.33 1.90
CA PHE A 5 -5.39 5.13 2.69
C PHE A 5 -4.33 5.01 3.78
N THR A 6 -4.77 4.81 5.02
CA THR A 6 -3.88 4.53 6.15
C THR A 6 -3.87 3.04 6.38
N VAL A 7 -2.71 2.41 6.23
CA VAL A 7 -2.55 0.95 6.31
C VAL A 7 -1.37 0.59 7.19
N TYR A 8 -1.42 -0.57 7.81
CA TYR A 8 -0.29 -1.03 8.61
C TYR A 8 0.85 -1.49 7.70
N LYS A 9 2.05 -0.92 7.93
CA LYS A 9 3.25 -1.22 7.13
C LYS A 9 3.57 -2.71 7.13
N ASN A 10 3.49 -3.40 8.26
CA ASN A 10 3.77 -4.84 8.37
C ASN A 10 2.84 -5.68 7.47
N ILE A 11 1.55 -5.33 7.40
CA ILE A 11 0.58 -6.04 6.57
C ILE A 11 0.94 -5.87 5.09
N ILE A 12 1.05 -4.62 4.62
CA ILE A 12 1.25 -4.40 3.18
C ILE A 12 2.63 -4.86 2.68
N THR A 13 3.66 -4.80 3.54
CA THR A 13 5.01 -5.29 3.21
C THR A 13 5.13 -6.82 3.26
N ALA A 14 4.26 -7.51 4.00
CA ALA A 14 4.20 -8.97 4.02
C ALA A 14 3.57 -9.53 2.74
N HIS A 15 2.53 -8.88 2.21
CA HIS A 15 1.84 -9.34 1.01
C HIS A 15 2.54 -8.95 -0.30
N PHE A 16 3.31 -7.86 -0.33
CA PHE A 16 3.94 -7.36 -1.56
C PHE A 16 5.39 -6.92 -1.35
N GLN A 17 6.28 -7.53 -2.15
CA GLN A 17 7.68 -7.15 -2.24
C GLN A 17 7.89 -5.70 -2.67
N PHE A 18 6.96 -5.14 -3.47
CA PHE A 18 7.00 -3.74 -3.90
C PHE A 18 6.95 -2.79 -2.70
N PHE A 19 5.96 -2.93 -1.84
CA PHE A 19 5.86 -2.10 -0.63
C PHE A 19 6.98 -2.42 0.35
N ARG A 20 7.48 -3.66 0.40
CA ARG A 20 8.68 -3.98 1.18
C ARG A 20 9.88 -3.17 0.69
N ALA A 21 10.14 -3.11 -0.61
CA ALA A 21 11.23 -2.31 -1.18
C ALA A 21 11.00 -0.81 -0.98
N ALA A 22 9.78 -0.32 -1.23
CA ALA A 22 9.43 1.10 -1.09
C ALA A 22 9.49 1.58 0.38
N CYS A 23 9.07 0.74 1.34
CA CYS A 23 8.96 1.11 2.76
C CYS A 23 10.16 0.70 3.62
N ASN A 24 10.99 -0.26 3.22
CA ASN A 24 12.22 -0.67 3.94
C ASN A 24 13.52 -0.30 3.21
N GLY A 25 13.46 0.21 1.97
CA GLY A 25 14.64 0.67 1.24
C GLY A 25 15.10 2.08 1.66
N GLY A 26 16.08 2.61 0.93
CA GLY A 26 16.57 3.99 1.06
C GLY A 26 15.72 5.03 0.32
N PHE A 27 14.56 4.65 -0.21
CA PHE A 27 13.70 5.52 -1.01
C PHE A 27 12.99 6.59 -0.16
N LYS A 28 12.52 7.65 -0.81
CA LYS A 28 11.85 8.79 -0.15
C LYS A 28 10.58 8.32 0.58
N GLU A 29 9.90 7.34 0.02
CA GLU A 29 8.71 6.69 0.53
C GLU A 29 8.95 6.03 1.90
N ALA A 30 10.14 5.49 2.15
CA ALA A 30 10.49 4.91 3.45
C ALA A 30 10.66 5.99 4.54
N LYS A 31 11.14 7.18 4.17
CA LYS A 31 11.25 8.35 5.07
C LYS A 31 9.91 9.04 5.30
N GLU A 32 9.16 9.27 4.23
CA GLU A 32 7.88 9.98 4.29
C GLU A 32 6.73 9.09 4.78
N LYS A 33 6.91 7.76 4.77
CA LYS A 33 5.87 6.76 5.07
C LYS A 33 4.62 6.91 4.18
N VAL A 34 4.80 7.46 2.99
CA VAL A 34 3.75 7.69 2.00
C VAL A 34 4.21 7.08 0.69
N VAL A 35 3.43 6.14 0.17
CA VAL A 35 3.63 5.55 -1.16
C VAL A 35 2.53 6.10 -2.07
N ARG A 36 2.91 6.71 -3.19
CA ARG A 36 1.98 7.20 -4.20
C ARG A 36 1.84 6.17 -5.31
N LEU A 37 0.60 5.83 -5.66
CA LEU A 37 0.28 4.85 -6.70
C LEU A 37 -0.57 5.54 -7.76
N PRO A 38 0.04 6.30 -8.69
CA PRO A 38 -0.71 7.05 -9.69
C PRO A 38 -1.36 6.15 -10.75
N GLU A 39 -0.89 4.92 -10.93
CA GLU A 39 -1.38 3.96 -11.91
C GLU A 39 -2.55 3.11 -11.40
N VAL A 40 -2.86 3.19 -10.11
CA VAL A 40 -3.90 2.35 -9.48
C VAL A 40 -5.10 3.20 -9.14
N GLU A 41 -6.26 2.81 -9.64
CA GLU A 41 -7.52 3.46 -9.30
C GLU A 41 -7.85 3.26 -7.81
N PRO A 42 -8.37 4.29 -7.12
CA PRO A 42 -8.69 4.22 -5.69
C PRO A 42 -9.61 3.07 -5.30
N ALA A 43 -10.60 2.77 -6.14
CA ALA A 43 -11.56 1.70 -5.90
C ALA A 43 -10.90 0.31 -5.96
N THR A 44 -9.97 0.12 -6.90
CA THR A 44 -9.17 -1.10 -7.01
C THR A 44 -8.30 -1.30 -5.77
N PHE A 45 -7.64 -0.23 -5.31
CA PHE A 45 -6.82 -0.31 -4.10
C PHE A 45 -7.66 -0.54 -2.84
N GLU A 46 -8.87 0.01 -2.77
CA GLU A 46 -9.79 -0.22 -1.65
C GLU A 46 -10.27 -1.67 -1.57
N CYS A 47 -10.70 -2.25 -2.69
CA CYS A 47 -11.05 -3.67 -2.77
C CYS A 47 -9.87 -4.56 -2.38
N PHE A 48 -8.68 -4.21 -2.87
CA PHE A 48 -7.45 -4.89 -2.51
C PHE A 48 -7.14 -4.84 -1.00
N LEU A 49 -7.32 -3.67 -0.36
CA LEU A 49 -7.16 -3.55 1.08
C LEU A 49 -8.20 -4.36 1.84
N GLN A 50 -9.46 -4.32 1.42
CA GLN A 50 -10.51 -5.17 1.99
C GLN A 50 -10.07 -6.63 1.97
N TRP A 51 -9.64 -7.13 0.80
CA TRP A 51 -9.15 -8.50 0.67
C TRP A 51 -7.97 -8.83 1.60
N ILE A 52 -6.99 -7.93 1.73
CA ILE A 52 -5.85 -8.14 2.63
C ILE A 52 -6.28 -8.22 4.10
N TYR A 53 -7.25 -7.40 4.52
CA TYR A 53 -7.69 -7.34 5.92
C TYR A 53 -8.71 -8.42 6.29
N THR A 54 -9.57 -8.83 5.35
CA THR A 54 -10.66 -9.77 5.62
C THR A 54 -10.37 -11.17 5.08
N GLY A 55 -9.46 -11.32 4.12
CA GLY A 55 -9.24 -12.57 3.37
C GLY A 55 -10.34 -12.88 2.34
N HIS A 56 -11.31 -11.99 2.16
CA HIS A 56 -12.47 -12.17 1.28
C HIS A 56 -12.65 -10.94 0.37
N ILE A 57 -13.06 -11.16 -0.89
CA ILE A 57 -13.45 -10.12 -1.86
C ILE A 57 -14.97 -10.00 -1.88
#